data_AF-A0A3A8YRT3-F1
#
_entry.id   AF-A0A3A8YRT3-F1
#
_cell.length_a   1.000
_cell.length_b   1.000
_cell.length_c   1.000
_cell.angle_alpha   90.00
_cell.angle_beta   90.00
_cell.angle_gamma   90.00
#
_symmetry.space_group_name_H-M   'P 1'
#
loop_
_entity.id
_entity.type
_entity.pdbx_description
1 polymer ?
#
loop_
_entity_poly.entity_id
_entity_poly.type
_entity_poly.pdbx_seq_one_letter_code
_entity_poly.pdbx_strand_id
1 'polypeptide(L)' 'MAPQERSRLPGPEAVRSAEEIGRALDQMLLLAELSASEADLDRETLQRTVERLKDKIDRAADRIEGPIR' A
#
# COMPACT_ATOMS: atom_id res chain seq x y z
N MET A 1 -25.42 20.69 -22.14
CA MET A 1 -24.83 20.01 -20.97
C MET A 1 -24.39 18.63 -21.41
N ALA A 2 -23.08 18.37 -21.40
CA ALA A 2 -22.52 17.12 -21.92
C ALA A 2 -22.54 16.03 -20.83
N PRO A 3 -23.03 14.81 -21.09
CA PRO A 3 -23.16 13.75 -20.08
C PRO A 3 -21.82 13.05 -19.71
N GLN A 4 -20.69 13.55 -20.21
CA GLN A 4 -19.38 12.87 -20.13
C GLN A 4 -18.68 12.91 -18.75
N GLU A 5 -19.19 13.61 -17.74
CA GLU A 5 -18.54 13.67 -16.41
C GLU A 5 -19.02 12.60 -15.41
N ARG A 6 -19.91 11.68 -15.82
CA ARG A 6 -20.53 10.70 -14.92
C ARG A 6 -19.63 9.53 -14.48
N SER A 7 -18.35 9.47 -14.85
CA SER A 7 -17.44 8.41 -14.37
C SER A 7 -16.03 8.94 -14.08
N ARG A 8 -15.92 9.87 -13.14
CA ARG A 8 -14.62 10.25 -12.52
C ARG A 8 -14.32 9.47 -11.24
N LEU A 9 -15.23 8.61 -10.79
CA LEU A 9 -15.01 7.82 -9.59
C LEU A 9 -14.12 6.62 -9.93
N PRO A 10 -13.06 6.36 -9.14
CA PRO A 10 -12.24 5.17 -9.32
C PRO A 10 -13.12 3.92 -9.28
N GLY A 11 -12.83 2.97 -10.17
CA GLY A 11 -13.52 1.69 -10.17
C GLY A 11 -13.38 0.97 -8.83
N PRO A 12 -14.29 0.04 -8.49
CA PRO A 12 -14.27 -0.66 -7.21
C PRO A 12 -12.96 -1.43 -6.95
N GLU A 13 -12.24 -1.83 -7.99
CA GLU A 13 -10.91 -2.44 -7.86
C GLU A 13 -9.82 -1.43 -7.46
N ALA A 14 -9.85 -0.22 -8.01
CA ALA A 14 -8.93 0.85 -7.63
C ALA A 14 -9.16 1.29 -6.17
N VAL A 15 -10.43 1.36 -5.73
CA VAL A 15 -10.77 1.64 -4.33
C VAL A 15 -10.21 0.55 -3.40
N ARG A 16 -10.45 -0.73 -3.70
CA ARG A 16 -9.91 -1.84 -2.90
C ARG A 16 -8.38 -1.82 -2.86
N SER A 17 -7.74 -1.55 -3.98
CA SER A 17 -6.28 -1.48 -4.07
C SER A 17 -5.72 -0.31 -3.24
N ALA A 18 -6.39 0.85 -3.24
CA ALA A 18 -6.03 1.98 -2.39
C ALA A 18 -6.16 1.66 -0.89
N GLU A 19 -7.22 0.95 -0.50
CA GLU A 19 -7.36 0.47 0.90
C GLU A 19 -6.28 -0.54 1.28
N GLU A 20 -5.86 -1.40 0.36
CA GLU A 20 -4.74 -2.33 0.59
C GLU A 20 -3.42 -1.61 0.81
N ILE A 21 -3.16 -0.55 0.03
CA ILE A 21 -2.00 0.33 0.21
C ILE A 21 -2.05 0.98 1.59
N GLY A 22 -3.19 1.58 1.96
CA GLY A 22 -3.37 2.21 3.28
C GLY A 22 -3.04 1.25 4.43
N ARG A 23 -3.62 0.04 4.42
CA ARG A 23 -3.34 -0.98 5.45
C ARG A 23 -1.87 -1.42 5.49
N ALA A 24 -1.20 -1.46 4.34
CA ALA A 24 0.22 -1.82 4.28
C ALA A 24 1.11 -0.69 4.84
N LEU A 25 0.78 0.57 4.56
CA LEU A 25 1.46 1.73 5.11
C LEU A 25 1.29 1.84 6.63
N ASP A 26 0.09 1.59 7.15
CA ASP A 26 -0.15 1.55 8.60
C ASP A 26 0.73 0.49 9.29
N GLN A 27 0.89 -0.68 8.67
CA GLN A 27 1.79 -1.72 9.16
C GLN A 27 3.25 -1.28 9.11
N MET A 28 3.70 -0.63 8.02
CA MET A 28 5.06 -0.12 7.92
C MET A 28 5.35 0.95 8.99
N LEU A 29 4.38 1.82 9.29
CA LEU A 29 4.51 2.82 10.35
C LEU A 29 4.70 2.16 11.72
N LEU A 30 3.86 1.17 12.07
CA LEU A 30 4.01 0.40 13.31
C LEU A 30 5.38 -0.27 13.42
N LEU A 31 5.87 -0.88 12.32
CA LEU A 31 7.19 -1.50 12.30
C LEU A 31 8.32 -0.47 12.47
N ALA A 32 8.17 0.73 11.90
CA ALA A 32 9.12 1.82 12.08
C ALA A 32 9.16 2.28 13.54
N GLU A 33 8.00 2.48 14.17
CA GLU A 33 7.89 2.84 15.58
C GLU A 33 8.53 1.78 16.49
N LEU A 34 8.25 0.49 16.25
CA LEU A 34 8.89 -0.62 16.96
C LEU A 34 10.41 -0.60 16.76
N SER A 35 10.89 -0.40 15.52
CA SER A 35 12.33 -0.40 15.22
C SER A 35 13.10 0.74 15.89
N ALA A 36 12.42 1.85 16.18
CA ALA A 36 12.94 3.01 16.87
C ALA A 36 12.89 2.89 18.41
N SER A 37 12.16 1.89 18.93
CA SER A 37 12.15 1.60 20.37
C SER A 37 13.45 0.93 20.83
N GLU A 38 13.66 0.92 22.15
CA GLU A 38 14.77 0.21 22.80
C GLU A 38 14.53 -1.31 22.95
N ALA A 39 13.44 -1.83 22.38
CA ALA A 39 13.15 -3.25 22.45
C ALA A 39 14.23 -4.08 21.73
N ASP A 40 14.57 -5.23 22.32
CA ASP A 40 15.43 -6.22 21.68
C ASP A 40 14.62 -6.94 20.58
N LEU A 41 14.76 -6.43 19.36
CA LEU A 41 14.00 -6.87 18.21
C LEU A 41 14.91 -7.51 17.18
N ASP A 42 14.42 -8.56 16.53
CA ASP A 42 15.03 -9.09 15.32
C ASP A 42 14.86 -8.10 14.16
N ARG A 43 15.85 -7.22 14.00
CA ARG A 43 15.90 -6.19 12.96
C ARG A 43 15.91 -6.78 11.56
N GLU A 44 16.46 -7.98 11.38
CA GLU A 44 16.49 -8.64 10.08
C GLU A 44 15.08 -9.10 9.67
N THR A 45 14.34 -9.70 10.59
CA THR A 45 12.94 -10.08 10.35
C THR A 45 12.03 -8.87 10.15
N LEU A 46 12.24 -7.78 10.89
CA LEU A 46 11.54 -6.51 10.66
C LEU A 46 11.79 -5.98 9.24
N GLN A 47 13.05 -5.93 8.81
CA GLN A 47 13.43 -5.45 7.48
C GLN A 47 12.79 -6.29 6.36
N ARG A 48 12.84 -7.63 6.46
CA ARG A 48 12.18 -8.53 5.51
C ARG A 48 10.66 -8.31 5.46
N THR A 49 10.05 -7.99 6.59
CA THR A 49 8.61 -7.70 6.66
C THR A 49 8.28 -6.39 5.95
N VAL A 50 9.10 -5.35 6.14
CA VAL A 50 8.96 -4.07 5.44
C VAL A 50 9.10 -4.26 3.93
N GLU A 51 10.07 -5.05 3.46
CA GLU A 51 10.26 -5.34 2.02
C GLU A 51 9.03 -6.02 1.42
N ARG A 52 8.44 -7.00 2.12
CA ARG A 52 7.19 -7.66 1.67
C ARG A 52 6.01 -6.69 1.60
N LEU A 53 5.93 -5.72 2.52
CA LEU A 53 4.89 -4.69 2.50
C LEU A 53 5.08 -3.72 1.31
N LYS A 54 6.32 -3.35 0.99
CA LYS A 54 6.62 -2.57 -0.22
C LYS A 54 6.19 -3.30 -1.49
N ASP A 55 6.57 -4.57 -1.65
CA ASP A 55 6.13 -5.37 -2.81
C ASP A 55 4.59 -5.47 -2.92
N LYS A 56 3.90 -5.48 -1.78
CA LYS A 56 2.43 -5.48 -1.73
C LYS A 56 1.84 -4.15 -2.19
N ILE A 57 2.45 -3.03 -1.79
CA ILE A 57 2.08 -1.69 -2.22
C ILE A 57 2.30 -1.55 -3.72
N ASP A 58 3.47 -1.96 -4.24
CA ASP A 58 3.80 -1.87 -5.66
C ASP A 58 2.78 -2.64 -6.51
N ARG A 59 2.49 -3.89 -6.16
CA ARG A 59 1.45 -4.68 -6.84
C ARG A 59 0.06 -4.05 -6.77
N ALA A 60 -0.27 -3.36 -5.68
CA ALA A 60 -1.56 -2.69 -5.53
C ALA A 60 -1.61 -1.39 -6.35
N ALA A 61 -0.50 -0.66 -6.44
CA ALA A 61 -0.36 0.50 -7.30
C ALA A 61 -0.51 0.12 -8.78
N ASP A 62 0.11 -0.98 -9.22
CA ASP A 62 -0.07 -1.52 -10.58
C ASP A 62 -1.55 -1.80 -10.93
N ARG A 63 -2.34 -2.26 -9.95
CA ARG A 63 -3.79 -2.48 -10.13
C ARG A 63 -4.59 -1.19 -10.23
N ILE A 64 -4.10 -0.08 -9.68
CA ILE A 64 -4.74 1.24 -9.77
C ILE A 64 -4.43 1.90 -11.12
N GLU A 65 -3.16 1.86 -11.54
CA GLU A 65 -2.71 2.47 -12.80
C GLU A 65 -3.16 1.66 -14.02
N GLY A 66 -3.46 0.37 -13.83
CA GLY A 66 -3.71 -0.57 -14.92
C GLY A 66 -2.39 -1.06 -15.53
N PRO A 67 -2.42 -2.09 -16.39
CA PRO A 67 -1.20 -2.61 -17.00
C PRO A 67 -0.49 -1.51 -17.76
N ILE A 68 0.73 -1.18 -17.34
CA ILE A 68 1.67 -0.36 -18.12
C ILE A 68 1.87 -1.10 -19.45
N ARG A 69 1.30 -0.55 -20.52
CA ARG A 69 1.47 -1.04 -21.90
C ARG A 69 2.31 -0.06 -22.68
#